data_AF-A0A7X8IYY6-F1
#
_entry.id   AF-A0A7X8IYY6-F1
#
_cell.length_a   1.000
_cell.length_b   1.000
_cell.length_c   1.000
_cell.angle_alpha   90.00
_cell.angle_beta   90.00
_cell.angle_gamma   90.00
#
_symmetry.space_group_name_H-M   'P 1'
#
loop_
_entity.id
_entity.type
_entity.pdbx_description
1 polymer ?
#
loop_
_entity_poly.entity_id
_entity_poly.type
_entity_poly.pdbx_seq_one_letter_code
_entity_poly.pdbx_strand_id
1 'polypeptide(L)'
;MSYNKKIGIIDILIVLIVFGAVLYLVKPFKDNTKFSKNTVRITYTFETIEVGEEFIDQLKKGKDVFNSSKNYYIGKIKNFKVNPYREEFEDTENGIIRLAEVPGQYSVLIDIEADALIENDVIMVDREEIRVGSYLPIKGKSFASYGYIVDIER
;
A
#
# COMPACT_ATOMS: atom_id res chain seq x y z
N MET A 1 -47.98 35.25 11.10
CA MET A 1 -47.32 36.53 11.48
C MET A 1 -45.92 36.50 10.87
N SER A 2 -45.75 37.09 9.68
CA SER A 2 -44.50 37.01 8.92
C SER A 2 -43.53 38.07 9.43
N TYR A 3 -42.47 37.64 10.12
CA TYR A 3 -41.41 38.53 10.57
C TYR A 3 -40.44 38.79 9.42
N ASN A 4 -40.69 39.85 8.65
CA ASN A 4 -39.72 40.36 7.68
C ASN A 4 -38.61 41.11 8.44
N LYS A 5 -37.56 40.38 8.86
CA LYS A 5 -36.35 41.01 9.41
C LYS A 5 -35.63 41.78 8.30
N LYS A 6 -35.43 43.08 8.50
CA LYS A 6 -34.57 43.90 7.65
C LYS A 6 -33.13 43.45 7.90
N ILE A 7 -32.50 42.83 6.91
CA ILE A 7 -31.11 42.39 7.00
C ILE A 7 -30.23 43.65 7.11
N GLY A 8 -29.53 43.80 8.23
CA GLY A 8 -28.58 44.89 8.43
C GLY A 8 -27.25 44.60 7.75
N ILE A 9 -26.47 45.64 7.44
CA ILE A 9 -25.13 45.49 6.87
C ILE A 9 -24.22 44.64 7.77
N ILE A 10 -24.47 44.66 9.09
CA ILE A 10 -23.75 43.84 10.08
C ILE A 10 -24.09 42.35 9.95
N ASP A 11 -25.34 42.01 9.62
CA ASP A 11 -25.78 40.61 9.45
C ASP A 11 -25.13 40.01 8.20
N ILE A 12 -25.00 40.80 7.12
CA ILE A 12 -24.32 40.41 5.88
C ILE A 12 -22.83 40.14 6.16
N LEU A 13 -22.20 40.98 6.97
CA LEU A 13 -20.78 40.86 7.32
C LEU A 13 -20.50 39.61 8.17
N ILE A 14 -21.38 39.31 9.12
CA ILE A 14 -21.31 38.08 9.94
C ILE A 14 -21.45 36.83 9.06
N VAL A 15 -22.43 36.82 8.15
CA VAL A 15 -22.63 35.70 7.22
C VAL A 15 -21.41 35.48 6.33
N LEU A 16 -20.78 36.55 5.84
CA LEU A 16 -19.56 36.47 5.03
C LEU A 16 -18.39 35.85 5.79
N ILE A 17 -18.18 36.23 7.05
CA ILE A 17 -17.11 35.67 7.89
C ILE A 17 -17.36 34.18 8.17
N VAL A 18 -18.58 33.81 8.54
CA VAL A 18 -18.94 32.41 8.80
C VAL A 18 -18.79 31.57 7.54
N PHE A 19 -19.22 32.08 6.38
CA PHE A 19 -19.10 31.39 5.11
C PHE A 19 -17.62 31.20 4.71
N GLY A 20 -16.78 32.22 4.91
CA GLY A 20 -15.34 32.13 4.67
C GLY A 20 -14.64 31.11 5.58
N ALA A 21 -15.02 31.05 6.86
CA ALA A 21 -14.49 30.08 7.81
C ALA A 21 -14.89 28.64 7.44
N VAL A 22 -16.15 28.42 7.06
CA VAL A 22 -16.62 27.11 6.57
C VAL A 22 -15.84 26.71 5.32
N LEU A 23 -15.70 27.59 4.32
CA LEU A 23 -14.92 27.30 3.11
C LEU A 23 -13.45 27.01 3.39
N TYR A 24 -12.86 27.64 4.41
CA TYR A 24 -11.50 27.36 4.84
C TYR A 24 -11.37 25.99 5.52
N LEU A 25 -12.37 25.60 6.33
CA LEU A 25 -12.41 24.29 7.02
C LEU A 25 -12.71 23.12 6.08
N VAL A 26 -13.57 23.30 5.06
CA VAL A 26 -13.83 22.25 4.05
C VAL A 26 -12.84 22.25 2.89
N LYS A 27 -11.83 23.15 2.88
CA LYS A 27 -10.74 22.98 1.91
C LYS A 27 -10.01 21.69 2.26
N PRO A 28 -9.99 20.69 1.35
CA PRO A 28 -9.12 19.55 1.56
C PRO A 28 -7.70 20.09 1.65
N PHE A 29 -6.95 19.70 2.69
CA PHE A 29 -5.50 19.83 2.73
C PHE A 29 -4.96 19.05 1.53
N LYS A 30 -4.91 19.73 0.39
CA LYS A 30 -4.34 19.22 -0.84
C LYS A 30 -2.86 19.48 -0.66
N ASP A 31 -2.16 18.49 -0.11
CA ASP A 31 -0.70 18.41 -0.11
C ASP A 31 -0.24 18.49 -1.58
N ASN A 32 -0.14 19.71 -2.11
CA ASN A 32 0.40 20.00 -3.43
C ASN A 32 1.91 20.14 -3.33
N THR A 33 2.58 19.29 -2.53
CA THR A 33 4.01 19.08 -2.66
C THR A 33 4.23 18.24 -3.90
N LYS A 34 4.04 18.84 -5.09
CA LYS A 34 4.62 18.34 -6.33
C LYS A 34 6.13 18.58 -6.23
N PHE A 35 6.81 17.80 -5.40
CA PHE A 35 8.22 17.58 -5.58
C PHE A 35 8.35 16.81 -6.88
N SER A 36 8.65 17.53 -7.96
CA SER A 36 9.25 16.95 -9.15
C SER A 36 10.68 16.54 -8.78
N LYS A 37 10.82 15.58 -7.87
CA LYS A 37 12.08 14.86 -7.73
C LYS A 37 12.15 13.88 -8.90
N ASN A 38 13.30 13.81 -9.57
CA ASN A 38 13.51 12.85 -10.64
C ASN A 38 13.35 11.44 -10.05
N THR A 39 12.20 10.81 -10.28
CA THR A 39 11.94 9.44 -9.85
C THR A 39 12.57 8.47 -10.84
N VAL A 40 13.12 7.39 -10.33
CA VAL A 40 13.63 6.26 -11.12
C VAL A 40 12.61 5.14 -11.01
N ARG A 41 12.31 4.50 -12.15
CA ARG A 41 11.46 3.31 -12.15
C ARG A 41 12.24 2.15 -11.54
N ILE A 42 11.70 1.51 -10.51
CA ILE A 42 12.27 0.31 -9.90
C ILE A 42 11.25 -0.84 -9.95
N THR A 43 11.73 -2.06 -9.82
CA THR A 43 10.90 -3.24 -9.53
C THR A 43 11.41 -3.84 -8.23
N TYR A 44 10.55 -4.02 -7.24
CA TYR A 44 10.91 -4.72 -6.00
C TYR A 44 10.00 -5.92 -5.79
N THR A 45 10.57 -6.99 -5.24
CA THR A 45 9.84 -8.24 -5.02
C THR A 45 9.40 -8.33 -3.56
N PHE A 46 8.10 -8.44 -3.38
CA PHE A 46 7.44 -8.68 -2.10
C PHE A 46 7.13 -10.18 -1.97
N GLU A 47 7.59 -10.81 -0.90
CA GLU A 47 7.25 -12.20 -0.56
C GLU A 47 6.20 -12.23 0.55
N THR A 48 5.13 -12.97 0.32
CA THR A 48 4.17 -13.40 1.35
C THR A 48 4.10 -14.91 1.37
N ILE A 49 4.08 -15.49 2.56
CA ILE A 49 3.98 -16.93 2.77
C ILE A 49 2.63 -17.27 3.40
N GLU A 50 2.30 -18.56 3.45
CA GLU A 50 1.11 -19.08 4.13
C GLU A 50 -0.22 -18.48 3.62
N VAL A 51 -0.29 -18.17 2.33
CA VAL A 51 -1.52 -17.63 1.71
C VAL A 51 -2.32 -18.72 1.01
N GLY A 52 -3.65 -18.62 1.04
CA GLY A 52 -4.57 -19.55 0.38
C GLY A 52 -4.81 -19.25 -1.11
N GLU A 53 -5.49 -20.16 -1.79
CA GLU A 53 -5.90 -20.00 -3.20
C GLU A 53 -6.73 -18.73 -3.41
N GLU A 54 -7.58 -18.37 -2.44
CA GLU A 54 -8.42 -17.18 -2.50
C GLU A 54 -7.61 -15.89 -2.61
N PHE A 55 -6.40 -15.84 -2.06
CA PHE A 55 -5.49 -14.69 -2.22
C PHE A 55 -4.92 -14.65 -3.64
N ILE A 56 -4.45 -15.80 -4.13
CA ILE A 56 -3.83 -15.94 -5.45
C ILE A 56 -4.81 -15.56 -6.56
N ASP A 57 -6.07 -16.00 -6.47
CA ASP A 57 -7.12 -15.69 -7.44
C ASP A 57 -7.40 -14.18 -7.56
N GLN A 58 -7.09 -13.42 -6.50
CA GLN A 58 -7.24 -11.98 -6.48
C GLN A 58 -6.03 -11.25 -7.06
N LEU A 59 -4.89 -11.91 -7.29
CA LEU A 59 -3.71 -11.27 -7.89
C LEU A 59 -3.89 -11.12 -9.40
N LYS A 60 -3.63 -9.91 -9.90
CA LYS A 60 -3.65 -9.60 -11.35
C LYS A 60 -2.59 -8.55 -11.65
N LYS A 61 -1.92 -8.71 -12.80
CA LYS A 61 -0.98 -7.70 -13.32
C LYS A 61 -1.69 -6.36 -13.54
N GLY A 62 -0.97 -5.27 -13.30
CA GLY A 62 -1.45 -3.89 -13.40
C GLY A 62 -2.29 -3.41 -12.24
N LYS A 63 -2.61 -4.25 -11.23
CA LYS A 63 -3.34 -3.80 -10.04
C LYS A 63 -2.48 -2.87 -9.19
N ASP A 64 -3.08 -1.79 -8.72
CA ASP A 64 -2.47 -0.88 -7.76
C ASP A 64 -2.31 -1.55 -6.40
N VAL A 65 -1.17 -1.29 -5.77
CA VAL A 65 -0.78 -1.79 -4.45
C VAL A 65 -0.55 -0.60 -3.52
N PHE A 66 -1.05 -0.72 -2.30
CA PHE A 66 -0.95 0.30 -1.26
C PHE A 66 -0.38 -0.31 0.01
N ASN A 67 0.30 0.50 0.82
CA ASN A 67 0.55 0.14 2.21
C ASN A 67 -0.80 0.00 2.93
N SER A 68 -1.08 -1.16 3.53
CA SER A 68 -2.39 -1.46 4.11
C SER A 68 -2.72 -0.56 5.29
N SER A 69 -1.72 -0.27 6.13
CA SER A 69 -1.86 0.54 7.34
C SER A 69 -1.87 2.04 7.04
N LYS A 70 -1.02 2.50 6.11
CA LYS A 70 -0.80 3.94 5.85
C LYS A 70 -1.55 4.49 4.64
N ASN A 71 -2.10 3.62 3.77
CA ASN A 71 -2.72 3.97 2.49
C ASN A 71 -1.80 4.67 1.47
N TYR A 72 -0.48 4.57 1.64
CA TYR A 72 0.47 5.09 0.66
C TYR A 72 0.46 4.24 -0.59
N TYR A 73 0.51 4.88 -1.76
CA TYR A 73 0.60 4.17 -3.02
C TYR A 73 2.03 3.66 -3.19
N ILE A 74 2.20 2.34 -3.27
CA ILE A 74 3.52 1.70 -3.29
C ILE A 74 3.85 1.04 -4.64
N GLY A 75 2.94 1.12 -5.62
CA GLY A 75 3.23 0.72 -7.00
C GLY A 75 2.13 -0.11 -7.65
N LYS A 76 2.49 -0.82 -8.71
CA LYS A 76 1.60 -1.72 -9.47
C LYS A 76 2.21 -3.10 -9.57
N ILE A 77 1.37 -4.14 -9.52
CA ILE A 77 1.82 -5.51 -9.77
C ILE A 77 2.30 -5.63 -11.21
N LYS A 78 3.60 -5.83 -11.42
CA LYS A 78 4.21 -6.13 -12.72
C LYS A 78 4.06 -7.60 -13.05
N ASN A 79 4.38 -8.46 -12.09
CA ASN A 79 4.30 -9.90 -12.21
C ASN A 79 4.14 -10.56 -10.83
N PHE A 80 3.84 -11.86 -10.80
CA PHE A 80 3.89 -12.65 -9.58
C PHE A 80 4.20 -14.11 -9.89
N LYS A 81 4.79 -14.81 -8.92
CA LYS A 81 5.12 -16.24 -8.97
C LYS A 81 4.57 -16.92 -7.72
N VAL A 82 3.85 -18.02 -7.93
CA VAL A 82 3.25 -18.83 -6.86
C VAL A 82 4.09 -20.11 -6.71
N ASN A 83 4.46 -20.42 -5.48
CA ASN A 83 5.18 -21.63 -5.10
C ASN A 83 4.40 -22.35 -3.98
N PRO A 84 4.47 -23.69 -3.88
CA PRO A 84 3.97 -24.40 -2.72
C PRO A 84 4.61 -23.88 -1.43
N TYR A 85 3.83 -23.70 -0.37
CA TYR A 85 4.37 -23.44 0.95
C TYR A 85 4.91 -24.74 1.55
N ARG A 86 6.07 -24.66 2.21
CA ARG A 86 6.73 -25.80 2.83
C ARG A 86 7.09 -25.48 4.27
N GLU A 87 6.86 -26.43 5.15
CA GLU A 87 7.23 -26.36 6.57
C GLU A 87 8.03 -27.59 6.99
N GLU A 88 8.72 -27.48 8.12
CA GLU A 88 9.42 -28.61 8.71
C GLU A 88 8.42 -29.62 9.28
N PHE A 89 8.51 -30.85 8.78
CA PHE A 89 7.72 -31.99 9.23
C PHE A 89 8.63 -33.03 9.86
N GLU A 90 8.34 -33.38 11.11
CA GLU A 90 9.06 -34.41 11.84
C GLU A 90 8.49 -35.80 11.51
N ASP A 91 9.32 -36.64 10.89
CA ASP A 91 9.02 -38.04 10.64
C ASP A 91 9.51 -38.86 11.85
N THR A 92 8.61 -39.03 12.83
CA THR A 92 8.92 -39.72 14.10
C THR A 92 9.27 -41.19 13.89
N GLU A 93 8.81 -41.83 12.81
CA GLU A 93 9.12 -43.23 12.50
C GLU A 93 10.58 -43.39 12.01
N ASN A 94 11.07 -42.43 11.22
CA ASN A 94 12.42 -42.46 10.66
C ASN A 94 13.44 -41.58 11.40
N GLY A 95 12.98 -40.78 12.38
CA GLY A 95 13.83 -39.87 13.16
C GLY A 95 14.46 -38.75 12.33
N ILE A 96 13.80 -38.32 11.25
CA ILE A 96 14.30 -37.28 10.33
C ILE A 96 13.34 -36.10 10.26
N ILE A 97 13.90 -34.90 10.07
CA ILE A 97 13.13 -33.69 9.74
C ILE A 97 13.22 -33.49 8.23
N ARG A 98 12.06 -33.32 7.58
CA ARG A 98 11.97 -33.03 6.14
C ARG A 98 11.10 -31.81 5.89
N LEU A 99 11.39 -31.08 4.82
CA LEU A 99 10.47 -30.04 4.33
C LEU A 99 9.31 -30.70 3.60
N ALA A 100 8.10 -30.53 4.11
CA ALA A 100 6.88 -31.04 3.51
C ALA A 100 6.02 -29.88 2.98
N GLU A 101 5.34 -30.11 1.87
CA GLU A 101 4.37 -29.14 1.35
C GLU A 101 3.11 -29.13 2.20
N VAL A 102 2.59 -27.94 2.52
CA VAL A 102 1.33 -27.77 3.25
C VAL A 102 0.21 -27.62 2.22
N PRO A 103 -0.74 -28.56 2.13
CA PRO A 103 -1.82 -28.50 1.14
C PRO A 103 -2.66 -27.23 1.27
N GLY A 104 -2.90 -26.56 0.14
CA GLY A 104 -3.74 -25.35 0.08
C GLY A 104 -3.05 -24.07 0.56
N GLN A 105 -1.76 -24.12 0.90
CA GLN A 105 -0.97 -22.95 1.28
C GLN A 105 0.18 -22.70 0.30
N TYR A 106 0.48 -21.43 0.08
CA TYR A 106 1.45 -21.00 -0.93
C TYR A 106 2.39 -19.91 -0.41
N SER A 107 3.58 -19.87 -0.98
CA SER A 107 4.45 -18.70 -0.97
C SER A 107 4.31 -17.97 -2.31
N VAL A 108 4.10 -16.66 -2.25
CA VAL A 108 3.89 -15.83 -3.44
C VAL A 108 4.92 -14.71 -3.45
N LEU A 109 5.68 -14.65 -4.53
CA LEU A 109 6.58 -13.55 -4.87
C LEU A 109 5.84 -12.61 -5.81
N ILE A 110 5.72 -11.34 -5.44
CA ILE A 110 5.00 -10.31 -6.20
C ILE A 110 5.99 -9.24 -6.60
N ASP A 111 6.21 -9.08 -7.91
CA ASP A 111 7.04 -8.02 -8.45
C ASP A 111 6.20 -6.76 -8.59
N ILE A 112 6.56 -5.73 -7.83
CA ILE A 112 5.86 -4.45 -7.79
C ILE A 112 6.74 -3.40 -8.47
N GLU A 113 6.20 -2.81 -9.54
CA GLU A 113 6.82 -1.70 -10.25
C GLU A 113 6.37 -0.37 -9.66
N ALA A 114 7.33 0.49 -9.34
CA ALA A 114 7.08 1.79 -8.72
C ALA A 114 8.05 2.86 -9.20
N ASP A 115 7.61 4.12 -9.11
CA ASP A 115 8.47 5.28 -9.28
C ASP A 115 9.05 5.64 -7.92
N ALA A 116 10.37 5.51 -7.78
CA ALA A 116 11.07 5.72 -6.52
C ALA A 116 11.99 6.93 -6.57
N LEU A 117 12.09 7.62 -5.45
CA LEU A 117 13.18 8.53 -5.16
C LEU A 117 14.34 7.77 -4.53
N ILE A 118 15.54 7.94 -5.08
CA ILE A 118 16.75 7.32 -4.53
C ILE A 118 17.71 8.43 -4.06
N GLU A 119 17.92 8.54 -2.75
CA GLU A 119 18.84 9.50 -2.12
C GLU A 119 19.64 8.80 -1.02
N ASN A 120 20.97 8.85 -1.06
CA ASN A 120 21.86 8.27 -0.03
C ASN A 120 21.52 6.80 0.34
N ASP A 121 21.34 5.94 -0.67
CA ASP A 121 20.93 4.53 -0.52
C ASP A 121 19.55 4.29 0.12
N VAL A 122 18.76 5.34 0.34
CA VAL A 122 17.36 5.25 0.73
C VAL A 122 16.50 5.27 -0.53
N ILE A 123 15.67 4.24 -0.69
CA ILE A 123 14.68 4.13 -1.77
C ILE A 123 13.32 4.47 -1.17
N MET A 124 12.73 5.57 -1.63
CA MET A 124 11.41 6.02 -1.19
C MET A 124 10.41 5.87 -2.32
N VAL A 125 9.33 5.12 -2.09
CA VAL A 125 8.16 5.10 -2.96
C VAL A 125 7.03 5.83 -2.25
N ASP A 126 6.60 6.97 -2.81
CA ASP A 126 5.72 7.92 -2.15
C ASP A 126 6.26 8.36 -0.77
N ARG A 127 5.75 7.79 0.32
CA ARG A 127 6.18 8.04 1.71
C ARG A 127 6.64 6.77 2.43
N GLU A 128 6.79 5.67 1.70
CA GLU A 128 7.26 4.38 2.21
C GLU A 128 8.71 4.14 1.82
N GLU A 129 9.53 3.78 2.79
CA GLU A 129 10.89 3.32 2.53
C GLU A 129 10.86 1.86 2.09
N ILE A 130 11.42 1.58 0.91
CA ILE A 130 11.52 0.23 0.33
C ILE A 130 12.94 -0.28 0.54
N ARG A 131 13.10 -1.36 1.31
CA ARG A 131 14.39 -1.94 1.67
C ARG A 131 14.27 -3.45 1.78
N VAL A 132 15.25 -4.18 1.25
CA VAL A 132 15.33 -5.64 1.40
C VAL A 132 15.37 -6.03 2.87
N GLY A 133 14.58 -7.03 3.25
CA GLY A 133 14.38 -7.49 4.62
C GLY A 133 13.32 -6.71 5.41
N SER A 134 12.79 -5.61 4.88
CA SER A 134 11.75 -4.84 5.56
C SER A 134 10.39 -5.53 5.45
N TYR A 135 9.69 -5.58 6.59
CA TYR A 135 8.30 -5.99 6.66
C TYR A 135 7.38 -4.93 6.05
N LEU A 136 6.44 -5.35 5.21
CA LEU A 136 5.54 -4.44 4.50
C LEU A 136 4.10 -4.98 4.48
N PRO A 137 3.14 -4.33 5.16
CA PRO A 137 1.73 -4.65 5.01
C PRO A 137 1.21 -4.09 3.67
N ILE A 138 0.75 -4.95 2.77
CA ILE A 138 0.23 -4.52 1.46
C ILE A 138 -1.27 -4.77 1.33
N LYS A 139 -1.93 -3.95 0.51
CA LYS A 139 -3.29 -4.21 0.04
C LYS A 139 -3.50 -3.73 -1.39
N GLY A 140 -4.35 -4.44 -2.10
CA GLY A 140 -4.99 -3.96 -3.32
C GLY A 140 -6.50 -3.87 -3.12
N LYS A 141 -7.24 -3.62 -4.20
CA LYS A 141 -8.71 -3.51 -4.16
C LYS A 141 -9.40 -4.75 -3.58
N SER A 142 -8.82 -5.94 -3.79
CA SER A 142 -9.46 -7.22 -3.46
C SER A 142 -8.55 -8.22 -2.75
N PHE A 143 -7.39 -7.77 -2.29
CA PHE A 143 -6.45 -8.60 -1.55
C PHE A 143 -5.74 -7.76 -0.49
N ALA A 144 -5.28 -8.40 0.58
CA ALA A 144 -4.34 -7.82 1.52
C ALA A 144 -3.43 -8.93 2.03
N SER A 145 -2.17 -8.61 2.28
CA SER A 145 -1.24 -9.54 2.92
C SER A 145 -0.13 -8.81 3.66
N TYR A 146 0.64 -9.59 4.40
CA TYR A 146 1.82 -9.17 5.13
C TYR A 146 2.99 -10.01 4.67
N GLY A 147 4.18 -9.43 4.68
CA GLY A 147 5.35 -10.10 4.13
C GLY A 147 6.57 -9.21 4.13
N TYR A 148 7.57 -9.60 3.37
CA TYR A 148 8.87 -8.95 3.35
C TYR A 148 9.28 -8.57 1.94
N ILE A 149 10.04 -7.49 1.80
CA ILE A 149 10.74 -7.19 0.55
C ILE A 149 11.97 -8.09 0.48
N VAL A 150 12.10 -8.90 -0.56
CA VAL A 150 13.20 -9.88 -0.69
C VAL A 150 14.21 -9.51 -1.75
N ASP A 151 13.83 -8.68 -2.73
CA ASP A 151 14.72 -8.22 -3.79
C ASP A 151 14.32 -6.84 -4.33
N ILE A 152 15.28 -6.14 -4.94
CA ILE A 152 15.09 -4.83 -5.58
C ILE A 152 15.95 -4.74 -6.85
N GLU A 153 15.29 -4.70 -8.00
CA GLU A 153 15.88 -4.43 -9.32
C GLU A 153 15.74 -2.94 -9.68
N ARG A 154 16.83 -2.33 -10.14
CA ARG A 154 16.92 -0.91 -10.51
C ARG A 154 17.23 -0.73 -11.99
#